data_AF-A0A832W8R7-F1
#
_entry.id   AF-A0A832W8R7-F1
#
_cell.length_a   1.000
_cell.length_b   1.000
_cell.length_c   1.000
_cell.angle_alpha   90.00
_cell.angle_beta   90.00
_cell.angle_gamma   90.00
#
_symmetry.space_group_name_H-M   'P 1'
#
loop_
_entity.id
_entity.type
_entity.pdbx_description
1 polymer ?
#
loop_
_entity_poly.entity_id
_entity_poly.type
_entity_poly.pdbx_seq_one_letter_code
_entity_poly.pdbx_strand_id
1 'polypeptide(L)'
;MGLSSSFEKIFLKKIDGKNSHDWFELGAMEKDPEKKVEYFKNTVELKPNFVGGWTVLGNAYAGMGEYEKAMECYNKALSICPKYKEAKYNRKNLEKKMKETELKPGT
;
A
#
# COMPACT_ATOMS: atom_id res chain seq x y z
N MET A 1 7.46 -13.05 34.69
CA MET A 1 7.76 -12.09 33.60
C MET A 1 6.75 -12.33 32.48
N GLY A 2 5.57 -11.73 32.55
CA GLY A 2 4.57 -11.81 31.48
C GLY A 2 4.63 -10.52 30.69
N LEU A 3 4.96 -10.58 29.41
CA LEU A 3 4.75 -9.42 28.54
C LEU A 3 3.26 -9.07 28.59
N SER A 4 2.95 -7.81 28.89
CA SER A 4 1.58 -7.32 29.10
C SER A 4 0.65 -7.68 27.93
N SER A 5 -0.59 -8.08 28.24
CA SER A 5 -1.69 -8.41 27.30
C SER A 5 -1.89 -7.38 26.17
N SER A 6 -1.45 -6.14 26.36
CA SER A 6 -1.50 -5.10 25.32
C SER A 6 -0.49 -5.29 24.18
N PHE A 7 0.63 -5.96 24.43
CA PHE A 7 1.66 -6.19 23.40
C PHE A 7 1.27 -7.34 22.45
N GLU A 8 0.66 -8.41 22.98
CA GLU A 8 0.11 -9.51 22.17
C GLU A 8 -1.06 -9.05 21.27
N LYS A 9 -1.94 -8.18 21.78
CA LYS A 9 -3.10 -7.68 21.01
C LYS A 9 -2.74 -6.98 19.70
N ILE A 10 -1.56 -6.37 19.62
CA ILE A 10 -1.09 -5.70 18.39
C ILE A 10 -0.76 -6.75 17.31
N PHE A 11 -0.20 -7.91 17.69
CA PHE A 11 0.16 -9.00 16.79
C PHE A 11 -1.00 -9.95 16.48
N LEU A 12 -2.09 -9.90 17.24
CA LEU A 12 -3.25 -10.78 17.09
C LEU A 12 -4.33 -10.26 16.13
N LYS A 13 -4.23 -9.03 15.59
CA LYS A 13 -5.24 -8.54 14.64
C LYS A 13 -5.19 -9.36 13.36
N LYS A 14 -6.35 -9.87 12.98
CA LYS A 14 -6.55 -10.71 11.81
C LYS A 14 -7.78 -10.28 11.03
N ILE A 15 -7.71 -10.41 9.71
CA ILE A 15 -8.85 -10.35 8.79
C ILE A 15 -8.91 -11.72 8.11
N ASP A 16 -10.05 -12.39 8.14
CA ASP A 16 -10.25 -13.77 7.64
C ASP A 16 -9.17 -14.77 8.10
N GLY A 17 -8.85 -14.70 9.39
CA GLY A 17 -7.87 -15.59 10.04
C GLY A 17 -6.39 -15.28 9.74
N LYS A 18 -6.11 -14.33 8.85
CA LYS A 18 -4.77 -13.95 8.39
C LYS A 18 -4.29 -12.65 9.01
N ASN A 19 -3.01 -12.60 9.34
CA ASN A 19 -2.37 -11.40 9.87
C ASN A 19 -1.84 -10.50 8.73
N SER A 20 -1.27 -9.34 9.06
CA SER A 20 -0.74 -8.37 8.07
C SER A 20 0.37 -8.96 7.19
N HIS A 21 1.24 -9.80 7.73
CA HIS A 21 2.31 -10.45 6.98
C HIS A 21 1.75 -11.47 5.98
N ASP A 22 0.82 -12.33 6.40
CA ASP A 22 0.18 -13.31 5.51
C ASP A 22 -0.49 -12.61 4.32
N TRP A 23 -1.22 -11.51 4.58
CA TRP A 23 -1.85 -10.71 3.53
C TRP A 23 -0.83 -10.04 2.61
N PHE A 24 0.28 -9.56 3.15
CA PHE A 24 1.34 -8.96 2.35
C PHE A 24 1.99 -9.98 1.41
N GLU A 25 2.24 -11.20 1.89
CA GLU A 25 2.79 -12.29 1.08
C GLU A 25 1.84 -12.71 -0.04
N LEU A 26 0.55 -12.85 0.27
CA LEU A 26 -0.47 -13.13 -0.75
C LEU A 26 -0.50 -12.03 -1.82
N GLY A 27 -0.50 -10.75 -1.43
CA GLY A 27 -0.46 -9.63 -2.37
C GLY A 27 0.82 -9.61 -3.22
N ALA A 28 1.96 -10.03 -2.66
CA ALA A 28 3.21 -10.11 -3.41
C ALA A 28 3.20 -11.19 -4.50
N MET A 29 2.52 -12.32 -4.24
CA MET A 29 2.41 -13.45 -5.17
C MET A 29 1.21 -13.36 -6.12
N GLU A 30 0.21 -12.53 -5.80
CA GLU A 30 -1.01 -12.39 -6.59
C GLU A 30 -0.75 -11.69 -7.93
N LYS A 31 -1.35 -12.25 -8.98
CA LYS A 31 -1.28 -11.76 -10.37
C LYS A 31 -2.50 -10.93 -10.73
N ASP A 32 -3.66 -11.28 -10.17
CA ASP A 32 -4.91 -10.56 -10.36
C ASP A 32 -4.83 -9.16 -9.69
N PRO A 33 -4.91 -8.06 -10.46
CA PRO A 33 -4.72 -6.71 -9.92
C PRO A 33 -5.72 -6.35 -8.81
N GLU A 34 -6.98 -6.75 -8.98
CA GLU A 34 -8.07 -6.46 -8.06
C GLU A 34 -7.85 -7.17 -6.71
N LYS A 35 -7.58 -8.47 -6.71
CA LYS A 35 -7.26 -9.23 -5.49
C LYS A 35 -5.97 -8.74 -4.85
N LYS A 36 -4.96 -8.39 -5.65
CA LYS A 36 -3.70 -7.84 -5.15
C LYS A 36 -3.91 -6.56 -4.34
N VAL A 37 -4.76 -5.67 -4.85
CA VAL A 37 -5.17 -4.47 -4.12
C VAL A 37 -5.88 -4.85 -2.82
N GLU A 38 -6.83 -5.78 -2.85
CA GLU A 38 -7.55 -6.24 -1.66
C GLU A 38 -6.60 -6.76 -0.57
N TYR A 39 -5.65 -7.62 -0.93
CA TYR A 39 -4.66 -8.17 0.01
C TYR A 39 -3.77 -7.09 0.62
N PHE A 40 -3.31 -6.12 -0.18
CA PHE A 40 -2.54 -5.01 0.34
C PHE A 40 -3.37 -4.02 1.15
N LYS A 41 -4.67 -3.86 0.88
CA LYS A 41 -5.58 -3.11 1.76
C LYS A 41 -5.68 -3.76 3.13
N ASN A 42 -5.91 -5.08 3.19
CA ASN A 42 -5.94 -5.84 4.45
C ASN A 42 -4.61 -5.72 5.20
N THR A 43 -3.48 -5.71 4.48
CA THR A 43 -2.15 -5.49 5.05
C THR A 43 -2.05 -4.17 5.81
N VAL A 44 -2.44 -3.05 5.18
CA VAL A 44 -2.33 -1.71 5.76
C VAL A 44 -3.42 -1.41 6.78
N GLU A 45 -4.58 -2.06 6.70
CA GLU A 45 -5.63 -1.98 7.71
C GLU A 45 -5.17 -2.61 9.03
N LEU A 46 -4.53 -3.79 8.94
CA LEU A 46 -3.96 -4.46 10.11
C LEU A 46 -2.71 -3.75 10.63
N LYS A 47 -1.91 -3.14 9.75
CA LYS A 47 -0.67 -2.45 10.11
C LYS A 47 -0.56 -1.07 9.44
N PRO A 48 -1.30 -0.06 9.92
CA PRO A 48 -1.38 1.26 9.28
C PRO A 48 -0.07 2.06 9.28
N ASN A 49 0.90 1.70 10.13
CA ASN A 49 2.23 2.32 10.15
C ASN A 49 3.25 1.58 9.26
N PHE A 50 2.83 0.59 8.48
CA PHE A 50 3.72 -0.14 7.59
C PHE A 50 3.94 0.60 6.28
N VAL A 51 5.04 1.34 6.20
CA VAL A 51 5.43 2.14 5.03
C VAL A 51 5.52 1.30 3.75
N GLY A 52 6.08 0.09 3.84
CA GLY A 52 6.18 -0.84 2.72
C GLY A 52 4.81 -1.25 2.18
N GLY A 53 3.86 -1.56 3.08
CA GLY A 53 2.48 -1.91 2.74
C GLY A 53 1.77 -0.82 1.93
N TRP A 54 1.85 0.44 2.36
CA TRP A 54 1.30 1.57 1.62
C TRP A 54 1.97 1.77 0.26
N THR A 55 3.28 1.52 0.16
CA THR A 55 4.01 1.66 -1.10
C THR A 55 3.58 0.61 -2.11
N VAL A 56 3.47 -0.67 -1.71
CA VAL A 56 3.02 -1.73 -2.62
C VAL A 56 1.54 -1.64 -2.97
N LEU A 57 0.69 -1.14 -2.07
CA LEU A 57 -0.71 -0.82 -2.36
C LEU A 57 -0.80 0.29 -3.43
N GLY A 58 0.02 1.35 -3.28
CA GLY A 58 0.11 2.40 -4.28
C GLY A 58 0.59 1.90 -5.65
N ASN A 59 1.58 0.99 -5.66
CA ASN A 59 2.05 0.36 -6.90
C ASN A 59 0.93 -0.46 -7.57
N ALA A 60 0.14 -1.19 -6.79
CA ALA A 60 -0.97 -1.98 -7.31
C ALA A 60 -2.05 -1.09 -7.95
N TYR A 61 -2.46 -0.01 -7.29
CA TYR A 61 -3.38 0.98 -7.86
C TYR A 61 -2.82 1.64 -9.12
N ALA A 62 -1.53 2.03 -9.12
CA ALA A 62 -0.90 2.62 -10.28
C ALA A 62 -0.85 1.67 -11.49
N GLY A 63 -0.69 0.37 -11.24
CA GLY A 63 -0.77 -0.67 -12.27
C GLY A 63 -2.16 -0.81 -12.90
N MET A 64 -3.22 -0.52 -12.13
CA MET A 64 -4.61 -0.51 -12.60
C MET A 64 -5.03 0.80 -13.27
N GLY A 65 -4.16 1.83 -13.29
CA GLY A 65 -4.52 3.15 -13.81
C GLY A 65 -5.24 4.06 -12.80
N GLU A 66 -5.44 3.59 -11.57
CA GLU A 66 -6.11 4.32 -10.49
C GLU A 66 -5.12 5.29 -9.82
N TYR A 67 -4.70 6.31 -10.55
CA TYR A 67 -3.58 7.16 -10.17
C TYR A 67 -3.85 8.01 -8.92
N GLU A 68 -5.07 8.47 -8.71
CA GLU A 68 -5.46 9.24 -7.53
C GLU A 68 -5.28 8.41 -6.26
N LYS A 69 -5.77 7.16 -6.26
CA LYS A 69 -5.63 6.22 -5.14
C LYS A 69 -4.16 5.86 -4.88
N ALA A 70 -3.38 5.69 -5.94
CA ALA A 70 -1.95 5.44 -5.82
C ALA A 70 -1.21 6.64 -5.18
N MET A 71 -1.57 7.87 -5.56
CA MET A 71 -1.02 9.09 -4.95
C MET A 71 -1.33 9.19 -3.47
N GLU A 72 -2.57 8.89 -3.06
CA GLU A 72 -2.96 8.83 -1.64
C GLU A 72 -2.09 7.84 -0.85
N CYS A 73 -1.87 6.65 -1.41
CA CYS A 73 -1.05 5.61 -0.78
C CYS A 73 0.40 6.06 -0.60
N TYR A 74 1.03 6.65 -1.62
CA TYR A 74 2.40 7.15 -1.51
C TYR A 74 2.49 8.33 -0.54
N ASN A 75 1.50 9.22 -0.51
CA ASN A 75 1.43 10.31 0.46
C ASN A 75 1.29 9.76 1.88
N LYS A 76 0.50 8.70 2.09
CA LYS A 76 0.41 8.03 3.39
C LYS A 76 1.75 7.41 3.80
N ALA A 77 2.43 6.70 2.90
CA ALA A 77 3.77 6.16 3.15
C ALA A 77 4.77 7.26 3.55
N LEU A 78 4.78 8.40 2.85
CA LEU A 78 5.65 9.54 3.13
C LEU A 78 5.23 10.33 4.37
N SER A 79 3.97 10.29 4.78
CA SER A 79 3.54 10.88 6.06
C SER A 79 4.09 10.10 7.25
N ILE A 80 4.25 8.78 7.11
CA ILE A 80 4.82 7.90 8.14
C ILE A 80 6.35 7.98 8.11
N CYS A 81 6.95 7.94 6.91
CA CYS A 81 8.39 8.05 6.72
C CYS A 81 8.72 9.01 5.57
N PRO A 82 8.95 10.30 5.86
CA PRO A 82 9.19 11.34 4.84
C PRO A 82 10.40 11.10 3.95
N LYS A 83 11.37 10.28 4.42
CA LYS A 83 12.61 9.96 3.70
C LYS A 83 12.55 8.60 2.99
N TYR A 84 11.39 7.94 2.94
CA TYR A 84 11.25 6.64 2.27
C TYR A 84 11.45 6.79 0.75
N LYS A 85 12.60 6.35 0.26
CA LYS A 85 13.09 6.63 -1.09
C LYS A 85 12.15 6.07 -2.17
N GLU A 86 11.64 4.86 -1.97
CA GLU A 86 10.80 4.15 -2.93
C GLU A 86 9.46 4.88 -3.13
N ALA A 87 8.74 5.22 -2.05
CA ALA A 87 7.50 5.99 -2.17
C ALA A 87 7.72 7.36 -2.82
N LYS A 88 8.82 8.05 -2.50
CA LYS A 88 9.16 9.34 -3.13
C LYS A 88 9.41 9.19 -4.63
N TYR A 89 10.12 8.14 -5.03
CA TYR A 89 10.39 7.82 -6.43
C TYR A 89 9.11 7.48 -7.19
N ASN A 90 8.29 6.57 -6.64
CA ASN A 90 7.05 6.13 -7.28
C ASN A 90 6.04 7.28 -7.39
N ARG A 91 5.92 8.13 -6.35
CA ARG A 91 5.07 9.32 -6.40
C ARG A 91 5.50 10.29 -7.50
N LYS A 92 6.79 10.62 -7.60
CA LYS A 92 7.32 11.51 -8.64
C LYS A 92 7.07 10.96 -10.05
N ASN A 93 7.26 9.66 -10.23
CA ASN A 93 6.97 9.01 -11.51
C ASN A 93 5.49 9.07 -11.86
N LEU A 94 4.62 8.88 -10.86
CA LEU A 94 3.17 8.96 -11.03
C LEU A 94 2.71 10.38 -11.37
N GLU A 95 3.23 11.40 -10.67
CA GLU A 95 2.97 12.82 -10.98
C GLU A 95 3.31 13.17 -12.45
N LYS A 96 4.42 12.63 -12.97
CA LYS A 96 4.79 12.79 -14.37
C LYS A 96 3.78 12.11 -15.30
N LYS A 97 3.39 10.88 -14.99
CA LYS A 97 2.44 10.10 -15.79
C LYS A 97 1.06 10.77 -15.85
N MET A 98 0.56 11.27 -14.72
CA MET A 98 -0.72 11.99 -14.66
C MET A 98 -0.70 13.24 -15.53
N LYS A 99 0.36 14.06 -15.45
CA LYS A 99 0.53 15.23 -16.33
C LYS A 99 0.54 14.86 -17.81
N GLU A 100 1.21 13.77 -18.18
CA GLU A 100 1.24 13.29 -19.56
C GLU A 100 -0.12 12.80 -20.05
N THR A 101 -0.94 12.20 -19.17
CA THR A 101 -2.30 11.78 -19.47
C THR A 101 -3.24 12.98 -19.63
N GLU A 102 -3.13 14.00 -18.77
CA GLU A 102 -3.90 15.24 -18.87
C GLU A 102 -3.59 16.04 -20.15
N LEU A 103 -2.35 15.96 -20.64
CA LEU A 103 -1.91 16.60 -21.88
C LEU A 103 -2.35 15.88 -23.17
N LYS A 104 -2.97 14.70 -23.05
CA LYS A 104 -3.56 13.97 -24.18
C LYS A 104 -5.08 13.95 -24.05
N PRO A 105 -5.78 15.08 -24.27
CA PRO A 105 -7.23 15.05 -24.33
C PRO A 105 -7.64 14.31 -25.61
N GLY A 106 -8.28 13.16 -25.45
CA GLY A 106 -9.03 12.47 -26.50
C GLY A 106 -8.18 11.73 -27.54
N THR A 107 -8.33 10.41 -27.53
CA THR A 107 -8.51 9.63 -28.76
C THR A 107 -9.81 8.89 -28.64
#